data_AF-A0A7X0IF24-F1
#
_entry.id   AF-A0A7X0IF24-F1
#
_cell.length_a   1.000
_cell.length_b   1.000
_cell.length_c   1.000
_cell.angle_alpha   90.00
_cell.angle_beta   90.00
_cell.angle_gamma   90.00
#
_symmetry.space_group_name_H-M   'P 1'
#
loop_
_entity.id
_entity.type
_entity.pdbx_description
1 polymer ?
#
loop_
_entity_poly.entity_id
_entity_poly.type
_entity_poly.pdbx_seq_one_letter_code
_entity_poly.pdbx_strand_id
1 'polypeptide(L)' 'MTTAPKTDNLDLATSAQEVADSSPAGSLGHAAATSVAITLATTRDLPEARAVLDGVTPENVRAAAIELFDKLATSAS' A
#
# COMPACT_ATOMS: atom_id res chain seq x y z
N MET A 1 -4.17 32.22 14.78
CA MET A 1 -3.64 31.74 13.49
C MET A 1 -3.95 30.26 13.42
N THR A 2 -4.99 29.89 12.68
CA THR A 2 -5.45 28.51 12.59
C THR A 2 -4.61 27.80 11.54
N THR A 3 -3.65 26.97 11.97
CA THR A 3 -2.94 26.06 11.06
C THR A 3 -3.97 25.15 10.40
N ALA A 4 -4.02 25.15 9.06
CA ALA A 4 -4.79 24.17 8.29
C ALA A 4 -4.47 22.76 8.80
N PRO A 5 -5.45 21.83 8.88
CA PRO A 5 -5.17 20.47 9.30
C PRO A 5 -4.12 19.91 8.35
N LYS A 6 -2.92 19.64 8.90
CA LYS A 6 -1.85 19.00 8.17
C LYS A 6 -2.30 17.56 8.01
N THR A 7 -2.84 17.21 6.84
CA THR A 7 -3.20 15.83 6.52
C THR A 7 -2.01 14.94 6.83
N ASP A 8 -2.18 14.06 7.81
CA ASP A 8 -1.13 13.15 8.23
C ASP A 8 -1.23 11.82 7.46
N ASN A 9 -0.23 10.96 7.63
CA ASN A 9 -0.20 9.67 6.95
C ASN A 9 -1.41 8.80 7.32
N LEU A 10 -1.96 8.94 8.52
CA LEU A 10 -3.06 8.10 8.99
C LEU A 10 -4.38 8.47 8.32
N ASP A 11 -4.62 9.78 8.15
CA ASP A 11 -5.76 10.28 7.38
C ASP A 11 -5.71 9.75 5.94
N LEU A 12 -4.54 9.83 5.29
CA LEU A 12 -4.38 9.34 3.91
C LEU A 12 -4.41 7.81 3.81
N ALA A 13 -3.93 7.10 4.83
CA ALA A 13 -4.04 5.64 4.88
C ALA A 13 -5.51 5.22 4.92
N THR A 14 -6.32 5.94 5.69
CA THR A 14 -7.78 5.73 5.77
C THR A 14 -8.44 6.00 4.43
N SER A 15 -8.15 7.13 3.77
CA SER A 15 -8.69 7.41 2.44
C SER A 15 -8.24 6.39 1.38
N ALA A 16 -6.99 5.92 1.44
CA ALA A 16 -6.51 4.88 0.53
C ALA A 16 -7.24 3.54 0.76
N GLN A 17 -7.58 3.21 2.00
CA GLN A 17 -8.39 2.03 2.32
C GLN A 17 -9.81 2.15 1.74
N GLU A 18 -10.45 3.31 1.84
CA GLU A 18 -11.77 3.55 1.24
C GLU A 18 -11.75 3.37 -0.30
N VAL A 19 -10.66 3.79 -0.95
CA VAL A 19 -10.47 3.54 -2.39
C VAL A 19 -10.26 2.05 -2.68
N ALA A 20 -9.53 1.33 -1.82
CA ALA A 20 -9.35 -0.11 -1.97
C ALA A 20 -10.70 -0.84 -1.85
N ASP A 21 -11.49 -0.51 -0.82
CA ASP A 21 -12.77 -1.16 -0.53
C ASP A 21 -13.84 -0.90 -1.60
N SER A 22 -13.75 0.24 -2.30
CA SER A 22 -14.63 0.58 -3.43
C SER A 22 -14.14 0.03 -4.78
N SER A 23 -12.91 -0.49 -4.85
CA SER A 23 -12.34 -1.05 -6.08
C SER A 23 -12.64 -2.54 -6.22
N PRO A 24 -12.86 -3.06 -7.45
CA PRO A 24 -13.03 -4.49 -7.66
C PRO A 24 -11.83 -5.29 -7.15
N ALA A 25 -12.08 -6.35 -6.39
CA ALA A 25 -11.03 -7.22 -5.88
C ALA A 25 -10.16 -7.77 -7.02
N GLY A 26 -8.85 -7.78 -6.82
CA GLY A 26 -7.87 -8.22 -7.84
C GLY A 26 -7.61 -7.21 -8.97
N SER A 27 -8.28 -6.05 -8.97
CA SER A 27 -7.94 -4.97 -9.90
C SER A 27 -6.63 -4.29 -9.52
N LEU A 28 -5.96 -3.68 -10.50
CA LEU A 28 -4.77 -2.86 -10.26
C LEU A 28 -5.06 -1.70 -9.30
N GLY A 29 -6.24 -1.08 -9.41
CA GLY A 29 -6.66 0.00 -8.52
C GLY A 29 -6.80 -0.46 -7.07
N HIS A 30 -7.42 -1.60 -6.83
CA HIS A 30 -7.52 -2.20 -5.50
C HIS A 30 -6.12 -2.50 -4.92
N ALA A 31 -5.26 -3.17 -5.70
CA ALA A 31 -3.90 -3.51 -5.25
C ALA A 31 -3.05 -2.26 -4.95
N ALA A 32 -3.12 -1.23 -5.79
CA ALA A 32 -2.41 0.02 -5.59
C ALA A 32 -2.91 0.76 -4.33
N ALA A 33 -4.23 0.85 -4.14
CA ALA A 33 -4.83 1.50 -3.00
C ALA A 33 -4.47 0.81 -1.68
N THR A 34 -4.54 -0.53 -1.63
CA THR A 34 -4.10 -1.31 -0.47
C THR A 34 -2.61 -1.12 -0.18
N SER A 35 -1.76 -1.12 -1.23
CA SER A 35 -0.32 -0.87 -1.05
C SER A 35 -0.06 0.50 -0.44
N VAL A 36 -0.73 1.55 -0.95
CA VAL A 36 -0.60 2.92 -0.44
C VAL A 36 -1.08 3.02 1.01
N ALA A 37 -2.22 2.40 1.36
CA ALA A 37 -2.74 2.39 2.71
C ALA A 37 -1.74 1.78 3.72
N ILE A 38 -1.15 0.63 3.37
CA ILE A 38 -0.14 -0.04 4.21
C ILE A 38 1.12 0.82 4.34
N THR A 39 1.62 1.40 3.24
CA THR A 39 2.83 2.22 3.30
C THR A 39 2.63 3.47 4.16
N LEU A 40 1.50 4.15 4.02
CA LEU A 40 1.19 5.31 4.84
C LEU A 40 1.03 4.93 6.33
N ALA A 41 0.37 3.82 6.63
CA ALA A 41 0.18 3.37 8.01
C ALA A 41 1.49 2.96 8.72
N THR A 42 2.54 2.62 7.96
CA THR A 42 3.81 2.12 8.50
C THR A 42 4.97 3.13 8.45
N THR A 43 4.76 4.30 7.84
CA THR A 43 5.79 5.36 7.70
C THR A 43 5.44 6.58 8.53
N ARG A 44 6.48 7.33 8.95
CA ARG A 44 6.35 8.45 9.88
C ARG A 44 5.83 9.72 9.21
N ASP A 45 6.21 9.95 7.96
CA ASP A 45 5.81 11.12 7.19
C ASP A 45 5.63 10.84 5.70
N LEU A 46 5.06 11.82 4.99
CA LEU A 46 4.73 11.70 3.56
C LEU A 46 5.97 11.56 2.66
N PRO A 47 7.09 12.30 2.91
CA PRO A 47 8.33 12.06 2.18
C PRO A 47 8.83 10.62 2.29
N GLU A 48 8.81 10.03 3.49
CA GLU A 48 9.20 8.64 3.71
C GLU A 48 8.25 7.68 2.96
N ALA A 49 6.94 7.86 3.09
CA ALA A 49 5.93 7.06 2.38
C ALA A 49 6.15 7.08 0.87
N ARG A 50 6.42 8.27 0.31
CA ARG A 50 6.67 8.44 -1.12
C ARG A 50 7.96 7.75 -1.55
N ALA A 51 9.04 7.90 -0.79
CA ALA A 51 10.31 7.25 -1.09
C ALA A 51 10.20 5.72 -1.08
N VAL A 52 9.42 5.16 -0.16
CA VAL A 52 9.13 3.71 -0.13
C VAL A 52 8.39 3.27 -1.39
N LEU A 53 7.32 3.99 -1.78
CA LEU A 53 6.55 3.67 -2.98
C LEU A 53 7.39 3.79 -4.27
N ASP A 54 8.21 4.83 -4.39
CA ASP A 54 9.07 5.04 -5.56
C ASP A 54 10.16 3.95 -5.69
N GLY A 55 10.55 3.30 -4.59
CA GLY A 55 11.50 2.19 -4.58
C GLY A 55 10.90 0.84 -5.02
N VAL A 56 9.58 0.76 -5.22
CA VAL A 56 8.86 -0.48 -5.53
C VAL A 56 8.41 -0.46 -6.99
N THR A 57 8.95 -1.37 -7.81
CA THR A 57 8.53 -1.52 -9.21
C THR A 57 7.46 -2.60 -9.37
N PRO A 58 6.55 -2.48 -10.36
CA PRO A 58 5.53 -3.50 -10.62
C PRO A 58 6.12 -4.89 -10.86
N GLU A 59 7.26 -4.99 -11.55
CA GLU A 59 7.93 -6.27 -11.81
C GLU A 59 8.43 -6.93 -10.52
N ASN A 60 9.04 -6.16 -9.63
CA ASN A 60 9.57 -6.65 -8.35
C ASN A 60 8.43 -7.14 -7.44
N VAL A 61 7.32 -6.40 -7.38
CA VAL A 61 6.13 -6.81 -6.61
C VAL A 61 5.56 -8.11 -7.14
N ARG A 62 5.37 -8.21 -8.46
CA ARG A 62 4.82 -9.43 -9.07
C ARG A 62 5.70 -10.65 -8.80
N ALA A 63 7.01 -10.51 -8.97
CA ALA A 63 7.96 -11.58 -8.71
C ALA A 63 7.92 -12.03 -7.24
N ALA A 64 8.01 -11.08 -6.30
CA ALA A 64 7.98 -11.35 -4.86
C ALA A 64 6.64 -11.97 -4.41
N ALA A 65 5.52 -11.53 -4.97
CA ALA A 65 4.20 -12.05 -4.64
C ALA A 65 4.03 -13.52 -5.08
N ILE A 66 4.49 -13.87 -6.28
CA ILE A 66 4.46 -15.26 -6.78
C ILE A 66 5.38 -16.14 -5.93
N GLU A 67 6.61 -15.68 -5.66
CA GLU A 67 7.56 -16.43 -4.84
C GLU A 67 7.02 -16.68 -3.43
N LEU A 68 6.41 -15.67 -2.81
CA LEU A 68 5.78 -15.81 -1.49
C LEU A 68 4.61 -16.80 -1.54
N PHE A 69 3.76 -16.70 -2.58
CA PHE A 69 2.64 -17.62 -2.75
C PHE A 69 3.12 -19.08 -2.86
N ASP A 70 4.12 -19.37 -3.70
CA ASP A 70 4.65 -20.72 -3.90
C ASP A 70 5.24 -21.30 -2.59
N LYS A 71 5.95 -20.47 -1.82
CA LYS A 71 6.47 -20.85 -0.50
C LYS A 71 5.36 -21.21 0.48
N LEU A 72 4.30 -20.39 0.54
CA LEU A 72 3.16 -20.63 1.43
C LEU A 72 2.38 -21.89 1.02
N ALA A 73 2.14 -22.08 -0.27
CA ALA A 73 1.45 -23.26 -0.79
C ALA A 73 2.21 -24.56 -0.47
N THR A 74 3.54 -24.53 -0.56
CA THR A 74 4.39 -25.68 -0.23
C THR A 74 4.48 -25.94 1.27
N SER A 75 4.46 -24.89 2.10
CA SER A 75 4.55 -25.01 3.57
C SER A 75 3.24 -25.45 4.24
N ALA A 76 2.12 -25.40 3.51
CA ALA A 76 0.80 -25.83 3.97
C ALA A 76 0.49 -27.31 3.67
N SER A 77 1.44 -28.03 3.04
CA SER A 77 1.35 -29.47 2.70
C SER A 77 2.17 -30.32 3.67
#